data_AF-A0A9E5QGC2-F1
#
_entry.id   AF-A0A9E5QGC2-F1
#
_cell.length_a   1.000
_cell.length_b   1.000
_cell.length_c   1.000
_cell.angle_alpha   90.00
_cell.angle_beta   90.00
_cell.angle_gamma   90.00
#
_symmetry.space_group_name_H-M   'P 1'
#
loop_
_entity.id
_entity.type
_entity.pdbx_description
1 polymer ?
#
loop_
_entity_poly.entity_id
_entity_poly.type
_entity_poly.pdbx_seq_one_letter_code
_entity_poly.pdbx_strand_id
1 'polypeptide(L)' 'MGMVFHTDSAGSKPVQAYLHYKETGDKNWFSTLAQDALAMNINDVYCVGAQPVSFIDYIAFNTLLIDRND' A
#
# COMPACT_ATOMS: atom_id res chain seq x y z
N MET A 1 1.16 29.05 7.56
CA MET A 1 1.94 27.86 7.16
C MET A 1 1.63 26.77 8.17
N GLY A 2 1.07 25.64 7.74
CA GLY A 2 0.53 24.60 8.61
C GLY A 2 0.99 23.22 8.21
N MET A 3 0.56 22.20 8.96
CA MET A 3 0.82 20.80 8.67
C MET A 3 -0.38 20.17 7.97
N VAL A 4 -0.11 19.30 6.98
CA VAL A 4 -1.14 18.51 6.30
C VAL A 4 -0.93 17.05 6.70
N PHE A 5 -1.97 16.46 7.25
CA PHE A 5 -2.04 15.03 7.53
C PHE A 5 -3.03 14.40 6.54
N HIS A 6 -2.66 13.28 5.97
CA HIS A 6 -3.48 12.52 5.05
C HIS A 6 -3.22 11.03 5.28
N THR A 7 -4.22 10.19 5.01
CA THR A 7 -4.13 8.74 5.15
C THR A 7 -5.00 8.08 4.09
N ASP A 8 -4.40 7.17 3.33
CA ASP A 8 -5.05 6.34 2.33
C ASP A 8 -4.36 4.98 2.20
N SER A 9 -4.98 4.05 1.48
CA SER A 9 -4.58 2.66 1.31
C SER A 9 -4.53 2.24 -0.16
N ALA A 10 -3.93 1.09 -0.44
CA ALA A 10 -3.98 0.47 -1.78
C ALA A 10 -5.41 -0.04 -2.16
N GLY A 11 -6.39 0.02 -1.26
CA GLY A 11 -7.76 -0.42 -1.50
C GLY A 11 -7.90 -1.94 -1.65
N SER A 12 -8.63 -2.39 -2.67
CA SER A 12 -8.87 -3.81 -2.96
C SER A 12 -7.76 -4.50 -3.77
N LYS A 13 -6.76 -3.75 -4.24
CA LYS A 13 -5.63 -4.29 -5.00
C LYS A 13 -4.88 -5.43 -4.29
N PRO A 14 -4.62 -5.40 -2.96
CA PRO A 14 -3.99 -6.52 -2.26
C PRO A 14 -4.79 -7.82 -2.34
N VAL A 15 -6.13 -7.74 -2.39
CA VAL A 15 -7.00 -8.92 -2.55
C VAL A 15 -6.82 -9.51 -3.95
N GLN A 16 -6.79 -8.66 -4.98
CA GLN A 16 -6.55 -9.11 -6.35
C GLN A 16 -5.14 -9.71 -6.51
N ALA A 17 -4.11 -9.07 -5.94
CA ALA A 17 -2.76 -9.62 -5.91
C ALA A 17 -2.71 -11.01 -5.23
N TYR A 18 -3.42 -11.17 -4.10
CA TYR A 18 -3.53 -12.45 -3.42
C TYR A 18 -4.19 -13.53 -4.28
N LEU A 19 -5.30 -13.22 -4.96
CA LEU A 19 -5.97 -14.18 -5.84
C LEU A 19 -5.07 -14.62 -6.99
N HIS A 20 -4.33 -13.69 -7.61
CA HIS A 20 -3.39 -14.02 -8.68
C HIS A 20 -2.19 -14.84 -8.18
N TYR A 21 -1.65 -14.51 -7.00
CA TYR A 21 -0.64 -15.32 -6.35
C TYR A 21 -1.14 -16.75 -6.08
N LYS A 22 -2.38 -16.91 -5.58
CA LYS A 22 -2.96 -18.23 -5.32
C LYS A 22 -3.16 -19.07 -6.57
N GLU A 23 -3.47 -18.45 -7.70
CA GLU A 23 -3.69 -19.14 -8.97
C GLU A 23 -2.38 -19.47 -9.70
N THR A 24 -1.40 -18.56 -9.64
CA THR A 24 -0.17 -18.66 -10.45
C THR A 24 1.06 -19.12 -9.67
N GLY A 25 1.04 -18.99 -8.34
CA GLY A 25 2.21 -19.15 -7.47
C GLY A 25 3.20 -17.98 -7.54
N ASP A 26 2.96 -16.94 -8.36
CA ASP A 26 3.87 -15.83 -8.55
C ASP A 26 3.70 -14.74 -7.48
N LYS A 27 4.73 -14.52 -6.66
CA LYS A 27 4.74 -13.46 -5.62
C LYS A 27 4.91 -12.06 -6.19
N ASN A 28 5.32 -11.91 -7.45
CA ASN A 28 5.55 -10.59 -8.07
C ASN A 28 4.28 -9.75 -8.17
N TRP A 29 3.10 -10.36 -8.08
CA TRP A 29 1.82 -9.65 -8.01
C TRP A 29 1.71 -8.67 -6.83
N PHE A 30 2.49 -8.84 -5.76
CA PHE A 30 2.51 -7.90 -4.62
C PHE A 30 3.50 -6.75 -4.78
N SER A 31 4.41 -6.80 -5.77
CA SER A 31 5.58 -5.90 -5.87
C SER A 31 5.23 -4.42 -6.01
N THR A 32 4.07 -4.09 -6.59
CA THR A 32 3.64 -2.71 -6.84
C THR A 32 2.78 -2.12 -5.72
N LEU A 33 2.31 -2.93 -4.76
CA LEU A 33 1.36 -2.48 -3.74
C LEU A 33 1.91 -1.39 -2.82
N ALA A 34 3.19 -1.46 -2.48
CA ALA A 34 3.85 -0.44 -1.67
C ALA A 34 3.89 0.91 -2.39
N GLN A 35 4.13 0.91 -3.71
CA GLN A 35 4.11 2.12 -4.53
C GLN A 35 2.69 2.68 -4.64
N ASP A 36 1.70 1.82 -4.81
CA ASP A 36 0.29 2.22 -4.83
C ASP A 36 -0.11 2.92 -3.53
N ALA A 37 0.17 2.33 -2.36
CA ALA A 37 -0.15 2.93 -1.06
C ALA A 37 0.55 4.27 -0.85
N LEU A 38 1.82 4.39 -1.26
CA LEU A 38 2.59 5.62 -1.15
C LEU A 38 2.07 6.71 -2.11
N ALA A 39 1.79 6.38 -3.36
CA ALA A 39 1.32 7.31 -4.38
C ALA A 39 -0.07 7.87 -4.05
N MET A 40 -0.98 7.04 -3.52
CA MET A 40 -2.32 7.48 -3.08
C MET A 40 -2.23 8.59 -2.03
N ASN A 41 -1.26 8.50 -1.11
CA ASN A 41 -1.07 9.52 -0.08
C ASN A 41 -0.32 10.76 -0.58
N ILE A 42 0.80 10.55 -1.29
CA ILE A 42 1.70 11.64 -1.67
C ILE A 42 1.05 12.57 -2.71
N ASN A 43 0.31 12.03 -3.68
CA ASN A 43 -0.32 12.83 -4.72
C ASN A 43 -1.33 13.83 -4.14
N ASP A 44 -2.10 13.43 -3.14
CA ASP A 44 -3.10 14.29 -2.49
C ASP A 44 -2.44 15.43 -1.69
N VAL A 45 -1.34 15.14 -1.00
CA VAL A 45 -0.54 16.16 -0.30
C VAL A 45 0.07 17.15 -1.30
N TYR A 46 0.55 16.67 -2.44
CA TYR A 46 1.08 17.55 -3.50
C TYR A 46 0.00 18.43 -4.14
N CYS A 47 -1.24 17.94 -4.28
CA CYS A 47 -2.34 18.71 -4.88
C CYS A 47 -2.66 20.01 -4.11
N VAL A 48 -2.35 20.06 -2.81
CA VAL A 48 -2.51 21.27 -1.97
C VAL A 48 -1.22 22.10 -1.85
N GLY A 49 -0.19 21.78 -2.63
CA GLY A 49 1.09 22.49 -2.64
C GLY A 49 1.97 22.22 -1.41
N ALA A 50 1.70 21.15 -0.64
CA ALA A 50 2.51 20.77 0.50
C ALA A 50 3.64 19.82 0.08
N GLN A 51 4.80 19.94 0.73
CA GLN A 51 5.92 19.02 0.54
C GLN A 51 5.81 17.86 1.54
N PRO A 52 5.81 16.58 1.10
CA PRO A 52 5.87 15.45 2.01
C PRO A 52 7.16 15.45 2.84
N VAL A 53 7.03 15.26 4.16
CA VAL A 53 8.18 15.28 5.10
C VAL A 53 8.37 13.95 5.82
N SER A 54 7.29 13.19 6.04
CA SER A 54 7.32 11.87 6.66
C SER A 54 6.22 11.00 6.06
N PHE A 55 6.44 9.69 6.09
CA PHE A 55 5.48 8.68 5.65
C PHE A 55 5.47 7.55 6.70
N ILE A 56 4.27 7.09 7.06
CA ILE A 56 4.04 6.00 8.00
C ILE A 56 3.10 5.02 7.31
N ASP A 57 3.41 3.74 7.41
CA ASP A 57 2.59 2.66 6.87
C ASP A 57 2.22 1.64 7.94
N TYR A 58 1.11 0.94 7.72
CA TYR A 58 0.64 -0.16 8.54
C TYR A 58 0.13 -1.30 7.65
N ILE A 59 0.75 -2.46 7.80
CA ILE A 59 0.39 -3.67 7.05
C ILE A 59 -0.16 -4.71 8.01
N ALA A 60 -1.38 -5.17 7.75
CA ALA A 60 -2.00 -6.31 8.43
C ALA A 60 -2.19 -7.47 7.45
N PHE A 61 -1.82 -8.68 7.87
CA PHE A 61 -1.99 -9.89 7.10
C PHE A 61 -2.68 -10.96 7.94
N ASN A 62 -3.44 -11.83 7.26
CA ASN A 62 -4.06 -12.99 7.89
C ASN A 62 -3.06 -14.14 7.97
N THR A 63 -2.52 -14.39 9.16
CA THR A 63 -1.54 -15.45 9.42
C THR A 63 -2.07 -16.87 9.25
N LEU A 64 -3.40 -17.06 9.14
CA LEU A 64 -3.98 -18.36 8.82
C LEU A 64 -3.89 -18.68 7.32
N LEU A 65 -3.73 -17.66 6.47
CA LEU A 65 -3.71 -17.79 5.01
C LEU A 65 -2.32 -17.55 4.41
N ILE A 66 -1.48 -16.78 5.10
CA ILE A 66 -0.16 -16.36 4.63
C ILE A 66 0.83 -16.58 5.79
N ASP A 67 1.88 -17.38 5.57
CA ASP A 67 2.96 -17.53 6.55
C ASP A 67 3.78 -16.24 6.62
N ARG A 68 4.24 -15.90 7.82
CA ARG A 68 5.08 -14.73 8.06
C ARG A 68 6.53 -14.93 7.62
N ASN A 69 6.93 -16.19 7.37
CA ASN A 69 8.27 -16.58 6.94
C ASN A 69 8.39 -16.83 5.43
N ASP A 70 7.29 -16.70 4.69
CA ASP A 70 7.25 -16.74 3.22
C ASP A 70 7.66 -15.40 2.59
#